data_AF-A0A7K3ZYY3-F1
#
_entry.id   AF-A0A7K3ZYY3-F1
#
_cell.length_a   1.000
_cell.length_b   1.000
_cell.length_c   1.000
_cell.angle_alpha   90.00
_cell.angle_beta   90.00
_cell.angle_gamma   90.00
#
_symmetry.space_group_name_H-M   'P 1'
#
loop_
_entity.id
_entity.type
_entity.pdbx_description
1 polymer ?
#
loop_
_entity_poly.entity_id
_entity_poly.type
_entity_poly.pdbx_seq_one_letter_code
_entity_poly.pdbx_strand_id
1 'polypeptide(L)'
;MELSYDRITRKEEVNELFELLGQVLDRKVQVLLIGGAVLLELGLKDSTKDIDVVCKNKNDKETLLQSAKSLGFELVGPEERHARLGVNWL
;
A
#
# COMPACT_ATOMS: atom_id res chain seq x y z
N MET A 1 8.99 -21.40 -1.77
CA MET A 1 8.58 -20.99 -0.41
C MET A 1 7.35 -20.12 -0.61
N GLU A 2 6.17 -20.68 -0.38
CA GLU A 2 4.92 -19.93 -0.46
C GLU A 2 4.88 -18.96 0.72
N LEU A 3 4.98 -17.66 0.44
CA LEU A 3 4.73 -16.65 1.45
C LEU A 3 3.22 -16.62 1.67
N SER A 4 2.76 -17.21 2.77
CA SER A 4 1.39 -17.00 3.25
C SER A 4 1.32 -15.56 3.78
N TYR A 5 0.84 -14.64 2.94
CA TYR A 5 0.61 -13.24 3.28
C TYR A 5 -0.67 -13.02 4.09
N ASP A 6 -1.11 -14.01 4.89
CA ASP A 6 -2.37 -13.87 5.62
C ASP A 6 -2.32 -12.70 6.61
N ARG A 7 -1.13 -12.37 7.13
CA ARG A 7 -0.88 -11.25 8.06
C ARG A 7 0.56 -10.76 7.99
N ILE A 8 0.72 -9.44 8.13
CA ILE A 8 1.98 -8.75 8.39
C ILE A 8 2.15 -8.63 9.90
N THR A 9 3.28 -9.08 10.43
CA THR A 9 3.52 -9.20 11.89
C THR A 9 4.75 -8.41 12.36
N ARG A 10 5.61 -7.98 11.43
CA ARG A 10 6.83 -7.23 11.72
C ARG A 10 6.89 -5.97 10.86
N LYS A 11 7.46 -4.90 11.42
CA LYS A 11 7.71 -3.65 10.67
C LYS A 11 8.66 -3.88 9.49
N GLU A 12 9.55 -4.85 9.59
CA GLU A 12 10.49 -5.21 8.54
C GLU A 12 9.76 -5.71 7.29
N GLU A 13 8.67 -6.46 7.44
CA GLU A 13 7.85 -6.93 6.31
C GLU A 13 7.19 -5.75 5.57
N VAL A 14 6.79 -4.69 6.30
CA VAL A 14 6.29 -3.44 5.70
C VAL A 14 7.39 -2.74 4.90
N ASN A 15 8.60 -2.66 5.46
CA ASN A 15 9.75 -2.04 4.78
C ASN A 15 10.17 -2.83 3.53
N GLU A 16 10.22 -4.15 3.60
CA GLU A 16 10.54 -5.03 2.45
C GLU A 16 9.56 -4.81 1.29
N LEU A 17 8.27 -4.63 1.57
CA LEU A 17 7.26 -4.28 0.56
C LEU A 17 7.49 -2.90 -0.07
N PHE A 18 7.84 -1.89 0.74
CA PHE A 18 8.18 -0.56 0.22
C PHE A 18 9.51 -0.56 -0.56
N GLU A 19 10.49 -1.36 -0.16
CA GLU A 19 11.75 -1.55 -0.89
C GLU A 19 11.49 -2.20 -2.25
N LEU A 20 10.65 -3.23 -2.31
CA LEU A 20 10.23 -3.86 -3.58
C LEU A 20 9.58 -2.85 -4.52
N LEU A 21 8.62 -2.06 -4.03
CA LEU A 21 8.02 -0.96 -4.79
C LEU A 21 9.07 0.07 -5.23
N GLY A 22 9.99 0.41 -4.34
CA GLY A 22 11.06 1.38 -4.56
C GLY A 22 12.03 1.01 -5.67
N GLN A 23 12.29 -0.29 -5.89
CA GLN A 23 13.20 -0.78 -6.93
C GLN A 23 12.76 -0.46 -8.35
N VAL A 24 11.45 -0.26 -8.57
CA VAL A 24 10.86 0.00 -9.89
C VAL A 24 10.34 1.43 -10.04
N LEU A 25 10.58 2.30 -9.06
CA LEU A 25 10.22 3.71 -9.13
C LEU A 25 11.25 4.49 -9.98
N ASP A 26 10.76 5.25 -10.95
CA ASP A 26 11.57 6.17 -11.78
C ASP A 26 11.79 7.54 -11.10
N ARG A 27 11.05 7.82 -10.02
CA ARG A 27 11.14 9.03 -9.21
C ARG A 27 10.82 8.78 -7.75
N LYS A 28 11.16 9.74 -6.89
CA LYS A 28 10.70 9.73 -5.50
C LYS A 28 9.17 9.94 -5.45
N VAL A 29 8.51 9.09 -4.67
CA VAL A 29 7.08 9.14 -4.34
C VAL A 29 6.95 9.40 -2.85
N GLN A 30 6.08 10.35 -2.46
CA GLN A 30 5.81 10.64 -1.05
C GLN A 30 4.44 10.09 -0.66
N VAL A 31 4.42 9.24 0.36
CA VAL A 31 3.20 8.70 0.96
C VAL A 31 3.21 8.91 2.48
N LEU A 32 2.01 9.02 3.05
CA LEU A 32 1.78 8.95 4.49
C LEU A 32 1.27 7.55 4.82
N LEU A 33 2.02 6.81 5.64
CA LEU A 33 1.58 5.54 6.20
C LEU A 33 0.49 5.78 7.25
N ILE A 34 -0.62 5.05 7.18
CA ILE A 34 -1.73 5.14 8.13
C ILE A 34 -2.20 3.74 8.54
N GLY A 35 -3.19 3.68 9.43
CA GLY A 35 -3.91 2.44 9.74
C GLY A 35 -3.06 1.42 10.52
N GLY A 36 -3.30 0.14 10.24
CA GLY A 36 -2.76 -0.97 11.02
C GLY A 36 -1.22 -1.06 10.98
N ALA A 37 -0.59 -0.67 9.87
CA ALA A 37 0.85 -0.68 9.72
C ALA A 37 1.55 0.32 10.66
N VAL A 38 0.96 1.51 10.88
CA VAL A 38 1.47 2.47 11.88
C VAL A 38 1.35 1.91 13.29
N LEU A 39 0.22 1.29 13.62
CA LEU A 39 0.03 0.68 14.94
C LEU A 39 1.01 -0.47 15.18
N LEU A 40 1.33 -1.25 14.15
CA LEU A 40 2.36 -2.28 14.19
C LEU A 40 3.75 -1.67 14.45
N GLU A 41 4.12 -0.62 13.72
CA GLU A 41 5.39 0.08 13.88
C GLU A 41 5.58 0.67 15.29
N LEU A 42 4.50 1.15 15.90
CA LEU A 42 4.48 1.69 17.26
C LEU A 42 4.35 0.62 18.36
N GLY A 43 4.25 -0.67 18.01
CA GLY A 43 4.05 -1.74 18.99
C GLY A 43 2.68 -1.72 19.68
N LEU A 44 1.69 -1.08 19.07
CA LEU A 44 0.31 -0.96 19.55
C LEU A 44 -0.63 -2.03 18.99
N LYS A 45 -0.16 -2.85 18.03
CA LYS A 45 -0.92 -3.92 17.40
C LYS A 45 0.02 -5.06 16.98
N ASP A 46 -0.39 -6.30 17.20
CA ASP A 46 0.46 -7.47 16.93
C ASP A 46 0.56 -7.84 15.45
N SER A 47 -0.44 -7.47 14.64
CA SER A 47 -0.45 -7.77 13.21
C SER A 47 -1.44 -6.91 12.42
N THR A 48 -1.23 -6.77 11.12
CA THR A 48 -2.17 -6.15 10.17
C THR A 48 -2.35 -7.03 8.95
N LYS A 49 -3.51 -6.96 8.30
CA LYS A 49 -3.76 -7.69 7.04
C LYS A 49 -3.34 -6.88 5.83
N ASP A 50 -3.35 -5.55 5.97
CA ASP A 50 -3.23 -4.60 4.88
C ASP A 50 -2.32 -3.42 5.30
N ILE A 51 -1.76 -2.74 4.30
CA ILE A 51 -0.97 -1.52 4.43
C ILE A 51 -1.75 -0.39 3.76
N ASP A 52 -2.11 0.63 4.54
CA ASP A 52 -2.83 1.79 4.05
C ASP A 52 -1.88 2.99 3.88
N VAL A 53 -1.89 3.59 2.70
CA VAL A 53 -1.10 4.78 2.40
C VAL A 53 -1.92 5.88 1.77
N VAL A 54 -1.60 7.13 2.11
CA VAL A 54 -2.15 8.32 1.47
C VAL A 54 -1.07 8.96 0.62
N CYS A 55 -1.29 9.04 -0.68
CA CYS A 55 -0.37 9.72 -1.60
C CYS A 55 -0.50 11.24 -1.46
N LYS A 56 0.64 11.95 -1.48
CA LYS A 56 0.67 13.41 -1.34
C LYS A 56 -0.08 14.15 -2.46
N ASN A 57 -0.07 13.61 -3.67
CA ASN A 57 -0.68 14.21 -4.85
C ASN A 57 -1.06 13.13 -5.87
N LYS A 58 -1.79 13.55 -6.91
CA LYS A 58 -2.25 12.66 -7.99
C LYS A 58 -1.12 11.97 -8.74
N ASN A 59 -0.04 12.70 -9.02
CA ASN A 59 1.10 12.13 -9.75
C ASN A 59 1.79 11.02 -8.93
N ASP A 60 2.00 11.23 -7.64
CA ASP A 60 2.58 10.23 -6.74
C ASP A 60 1.70 8.97 -6.66
N LYS A 61 0.36 9.14 -6.64
CA LYS A 61 -0.59 8.02 -6.74
C LYS A 61 -0.44 7.26 -8.06
N GLU A 62 -0.41 7.97 -9.18
CA GLU A 62 -0.28 7.35 -10.52
C GLU A 62 1.04 6.57 -10.65
N THR A 63 2.16 7.17 -10.23
CA THR A 63 3.46 6.48 -10.22
C THR A 63 3.42 5.22 -9.36
N LEU A 64 2.86 5.29 -8.14
CA LEU A 64 2.77 4.14 -7.24
C LEU A 64 1.92 3.00 -7.84
N LEU A 65 0.80 3.32 -8.48
CA LEU A 65 -0.07 2.34 -9.14
C LEU A 65 0.62 1.67 -10.33
N GLN A 66 1.35 2.42 -11.15
CA GLN A 66 2.10 1.83 -12.28
C GLN A 66 3.22 0.91 -11.78
N SER A 67 3.93 1.29 -10.72
CA SER A 67 4.97 0.46 -10.10
C SER A 67 4.41 -0.80 -9.45
N ALA A 68 3.28 -0.72 -8.76
CA ALA A 68 2.60 -1.91 -8.23
C ALA A 68 2.20 -2.86 -9.38
N LYS A 69 1.63 -2.31 -10.47
CA LYS A 69 1.27 -3.10 -11.65
C LYS A 69 2.48 -3.77 -12.31
N SER A 70 3.62 -3.08 -12.42
CA SER A 70 4.83 -3.65 -13.05
C SER A 70 5.45 -4.78 -12.22
N LEU A 71 5.23 -4.79 -10.91
CA LEU A 71 5.62 -5.87 -9.99
C LEU A 71 4.61 -7.03 -9.95
N GLY A 72 3.52 -6.95 -10.73
CA GLY A 72 2.52 -8.02 -10.84
C GLY A 72 1.40 -7.95 -9.82
N PHE A 73 1.25 -6.85 -9.06
CA PHE A 73 0.08 -6.66 -8.22
C PHE A 73 -1.18 -6.44 -9.07
N GLU A 74 -2.29 -7.03 -8.63
CA GLU A 74 -3.61 -6.75 -9.20
C GLU A 74 -4.15 -5.43 -8.65
N LEU A 75 -4.52 -4.50 -9.55
CA LEU A 75 -5.13 -3.24 -9.15
C LEU A 75 -6.64 -3.40 -9.07
N VAL A 76 -7.16 -3.50 -7.84
CA VAL A 76 -8.59 -3.53 -7.57
C VAL A 76 -9.05 -2.11 -7.21
N GLY A 77 -9.88 -1.54 -8.09
CA GLY A 77 -10.50 -0.23 -7.86
C GLY A 77 -11.63 -0.31 -6.83
N PRO A 78 -12.16 0.85 -6.39
CA PRO A 78 -13.34 0.89 -5.53
C PRO A 78 -14.52 0.13 -6.17
N GLU A 79 -14.97 -0.95 -5.53
CA GLU A 79 -16.24 -1.63 -5.86
C GLU A 79 -17.46 -0.68 -5.78
N GLU A 80 -18.59 -1.03 -6.41
CA GLU A 80 -19.87 -0.28 -6.37
C GLU A 80 -20.29 0.16 -4.96
N ARG A 81 -19.95 -0.61 -3.91
CA ARG A 81 -20.24 -0.23 -2.52
C ARG A 81 -19.58 1.11 -2.10
N HIS A 82 -18.47 1.48 -2.72
CA HIS A 82 -17.77 2.74 -2.50
C HIS A 82 -18.35 3.89 -3.32
N ALA A 83 -19.19 3.63 -4.35
CA ALA A 83 -19.89 4.69 -5.08
C ALA A 83 -20.78 5.54 -4.14
N ARG A 84 -21.29 4.93 -3.06
CA ARG A 84 -22.06 5.59 -2.00
C ARG A 84 -21.27 6.64 -1.23
N LEU A 85 -19.94 6.55 -1.26
CA LEU A 85 -19.03 7.51 -0.62
C LEU A 85 -18.71 8.70 -1.54
N GLY A 86 -19.29 8.75 -2.76
CA GLY A 86 -19.08 9.85 -3.71
C GLY A 86 -17.67 9.91 -4.31
N VAL A 87 -16.86 8.87 -4.09
CA VAL A 87 -15.48 8.75 -4.61
C VAL A 87 -15.51 8.18 -6.03
N ASN A 88 -15.76 9.03 -7.02
CA ASN A 88 -15.52 8.74 -8.43
C ASN A 88 -14.09 9.15 -8.80
N TRP A 89 -13.17 8.18 -8.93
CA TRP A 89 -11.76 8.46 -9.26
C TRP A 89 -11.14 7.44 -10.23
N LEU A 90 -11.84 7.14 -11.32
CA LEU A 90 -11.24 6.66 -12.56
C LEU A 90 -11.40 7.74 -13.63
#